data_AF-A0A535ENJ5-F1
#
_entry.id   AF-A0A535ENJ5-F1
#
_cell.length_a   1.000
_cell.length_b   1.000
_cell.length_c   1.000
_cell.angle_alpha   90.00
_cell.angle_beta   90.00
_cell.angle_gamma   90.00
#
_symmetry.space_group_name_H-M   'P 1'
#
loop_
_entity.id
_entity.type
_entity.pdbx_description
1 polymer ?
#
loop_
_entity_poly.entity_id
_entity_poly.type
_entity_poly.pdbx_seq_one_letter_code
_entity_poly.pdbx_strand_id
1 'polypeptide(L)'
;MRLAIVGSRSLDGHPDALRVIRAVLDAYQAHHPERGLQVVEHVPAGATWRHYRERNLRIANDCDELVRIADPRSRTYGSGFTRDRARELGRPTTEYAITGRPAAPCAPAAAALRGNSDARP
;
A
#
# COMPACT_ATOMS: atom_id res chain seq x y z
N MET A 1 16.78 -9.65 7.80
CA MET A 1 15.68 -8.79 8.26
C MET A 1 14.89 -8.36 7.04
N ARG A 2 13.62 -8.73 6.96
CA ARG A 2 12.69 -8.43 5.88
C ARG A 2 11.55 -7.58 6.43
N LEU A 3 11.42 -6.35 5.95
CA LEU A 3 10.29 -5.48 6.25
C LEU A 3 9.16 -5.73 5.25
N ALA A 4 7.95 -5.98 5.75
CA ALA A 4 6.74 -6.00 4.92
C ALA A 4 5.88 -4.77 5.20
N ILE A 5 5.49 -4.04 4.14
CA ILE A 5 4.50 -2.95 4.24
C ILE A 5 3.21 -3.44 3.58
N VAL A 6 2.10 -3.45 4.33
CA VAL A 6 0.81 -3.92 3.82
C VAL A 6 -0.27 -2.86 3.98
N GLY A 7 -1.09 -2.73 2.94
CA GLY A 7 -2.20 -1.79 2.86
C GLY A 7 -3.38 -2.40 2.14
N SER A 8 -4.53 -1.74 2.22
CA SER A 8 -5.70 -2.14 1.44
C SER A 8 -5.66 -1.54 0.04
N ARG A 9 -6.41 -2.11 -0.92
CA ARG A 9 -6.44 -1.62 -2.32
C ARG A 9 -6.92 -0.17 -2.45
N SER A 10 -7.70 0.35 -1.50
CA SER A 10 -8.14 1.76 -1.52
C SER A 10 -6.99 2.76 -1.30
N LEU A 11 -5.81 2.27 -0.90
CA LEU A 11 -4.61 3.08 -0.73
C LEU A 11 -3.77 3.23 -2.01
N ASP A 12 -4.14 2.53 -3.08
CA ASP A 12 -3.43 2.63 -4.35
C ASP A 12 -3.52 4.07 -4.89
N GLY A 13 -2.36 4.67 -5.19
CA GLY A 13 -2.25 6.09 -5.56
C GLY A 13 -2.55 7.11 -4.45
N HIS A 14 -2.81 6.69 -3.20
CA HIS A 14 -3.15 7.64 -2.13
C HIS A 14 -1.90 8.40 -1.66
N PRO A 15 -1.89 9.76 -1.69
CA PRO A 15 -0.70 10.55 -1.39
C PRO A 15 -0.18 10.35 0.04
N ASP A 16 -1.08 10.22 1.02
CA ASP A 16 -0.68 9.89 2.39
C ASP A 16 -0.09 8.48 2.52
N ALA A 17 -0.54 7.50 1.74
CA ALA A 17 0.04 6.17 1.78
C ALA A 17 1.48 6.21 1.25
N LEU A 18 1.72 6.93 0.15
CA LEU A 18 3.06 7.16 -0.38
C LEU A 18 3.97 7.86 0.63
N ARG A 19 3.46 8.88 1.33
CA ARG A 19 4.21 9.59 2.37
C ARG A 19 4.62 8.66 3.51
N VAL A 20 3.70 7.83 4.00
CA VAL A 20 3.99 6.84 5.05
C VAL A 20 4.99 5.80 4.56
N ILE A 21 4.81 5.25 3.35
CA ILE A 21 5.75 4.28 2.77
C ILE A 21 7.16 4.86 2.71
N ARG A 22 7.32 6.10 2.22
CA ARG A 22 8.63 6.77 2.15
C ARG A 22 9.26 6.92 3.53
N ALA A 23 8.54 7.51 4.49
CA ALA A 23 9.06 7.71 5.84
C ALA A 23 9.49 6.39 6.52
N VAL A 24 8.72 5.32 6.30
CA VAL A 24 9.04 3.98 6.82
C VAL A 24 10.30 3.42 6.16
N LEU A 25 10.43 3.54 4.84
CA LEU A 25 11.61 3.07 4.11
C LEU A 25 12.86 3.87 4.50
N ASP A 26 12.76 5.19 4.64
CA ASP A 26 13.87 6.05 5.05
C ASP A 26 14.36 5.67 6.46
N ALA A 27 13.43 5.47 7.41
CA ALA A 27 13.77 5.01 8.76
C ALA A 27 14.42 3.61 8.73
N TYR A 28 13.86 2.69 7.95
CA TYR A 28 14.41 1.34 7.80
C TYR A 28 15.83 1.35 7.25
N GLN A 29 16.09 2.15 6.20
CA GLN A 29 17.43 2.29 5.63
C GLN A 29 18.41 2.93 6.62
N ALA A 30 17.99 3.94 7.38
CA ALA A 30 18.84 4.58 8.39
C ALA A 30 19.29 3.59 9.49
N HIS A 31 18.44 2.61 9.83
CA HIS A 31 18.76 1.56 10.80
C HIS A 31 19.53 0.37 10.20
N HIS A 32 19.58 0.25 8.86
CA HIS A 32 20.22 -0.86 8.14
C HIS A 32 21.04 -0.37 6.93
N PRO A 33 22.01 0.54 7.12
CA PRO A 33 22.73 1.20 6.02
C PRO A 33 23.54 0.24 5.14
N GLU A 34 23.92 -0.92 5.67
CA GLU A 34 24.67 -1.97 4.98
C GLU A 34 23.80 -2.84 4.05
N ARG A 35 22.48 -2.67 4.09
CA ARG A 35 21.53 -3.49 3.34
C ARG A 35 20.82 -2.66 2.28
N GLY A 36 21.06 -3.00 1.01
CA GLY A 36 20.22 -2.52 -0.08
C GLY A 36 18.76 -2.93 0.09
N LEU A 37 17.82 -2.11 -0.37
CA LEU A 37 16.40 -2.45 -0.38
C LEU A 37 16.13 -3.49 -1.46
N GLN A 38 15.79 -4.72 -1.06
CA GLN A 38 15.26 -5.74 -1.96
C GLN A 38 13.74 -5.80 -1.82
N VAL A 39 13.04 -5.64 -2.94
CA VAL A 39 11.58 -5.75 -2.98
C VAL A 39 11.20 -7.17 -3.34
N VAL A 40 10.44 -7.84 -2.46
CA VAL A 40 9.87 -9.17 -2.72
C VAL A 40 8.39 -9.00 -3.06
N GLU A 41 8.02 -9.39 -4.27
CA GLU A 41 6.63 -9.37 -4.71
C GLU A 41 5.92 -10.68 -4.35
N HIS A 42 4.77 -10.57 -3.67
CA HIS A 42 3.89 -11.71 -3.37
C HIS A 42 2.61 -11.63 -4.20
N VAL A 43 2.62 -12.25 -5.38
CA VAL A 43 1.46 -12.30 -6.28
C VAL A 43 0.48 -13.39 -5.81
N PRO A 44 -0.83 -13.10 -5.67
CA PRO A 44 -1.84 -14.12 -5.38
C PRO A 44 -2.04 -15.03 -6.60
N ALA A 45 -2.26 -16.33 -6.37
CA ALA A 45 -2.46 -17.31 -7.45
C ALA A 45 -3.81 -17.17 -8.19
N GLY A 46 -4.67 -16.25 -7.75
CA GLY A 46 -5.96 -15.96 -8.37
C GLY A 46 -6.73 -14.87 -7.63
N ALA A 47 -7.92 -14.54 -8.13
CA ALA A 47 -8.70 -13.39 -7.65
C ALA A 47 -9.74 -13.72 -6.55
N THR A 48 -9.66 -14.90 -5.92
CA THR A 48 -10.58 -15.31 -4.84
C THR A 48 -9.99 -15.06 -3.46
N TRP A 49 -10.85 -14.98 -2.43
CA TRP A 49 -10.40 -14.82 -1.04
C TRP A 49 -9.40 -15.89 -0.60
N ARG A 50 -9.56 -17.14 -1.05
CA ARG A 50 -8.62 -18.22 -0.77
C ARG A 50 -7.19 -17.87 -1.20
N HIS A 51 -7.02 -17.36 -2.41
CA HIS A 51 -5.70 -16.98 -2.94
C HIS A 51 -5.13 -15.75 -2.27
N TYR A 52 -5.97 -14.76 -1.93
CA TYR A 52 -5.52 -13.59 -1.16
C TYR A 52 -5.08 -13.99 0.25
N ARG A 53 -5.82 -14.88 0.92
CA ARG A 53 -5.47 -15.39 2.24
C ARG A 53 -4.13 -16.13 2.21
N GLU A 54 -3.94 -17.02 1.24
CA GLU A 54 -2.68 -17.74 1.07
C GLU A 54 -1.50 -16.79 0.82
N ARG A 55 -1.68 -15.79 -0.04
CA ARG A 55 -0.69 -14.73 -0.26
C ARG A 55 -0.38 -13.96 1.02
N ASN A 56 -1.39 -13.60 1.81
CA ASN A 56 -1.21 -12.87 3.07
C ASN A 56 -0.46 -13.72 4.11
N LEU A 57 -0.74 -15.03 4.17
CA LEU A 57 0.03 -15.95 5.02
C LEU A 57 1.50 -16.02 4.61
N ARG A 58 1.80 -16.05 3.30
CA ARG A 58 3.19 -16.01 2.81
C ARG A 58 3.91 -14.74 3.25
N ILE A 59 3.27 -13.57 3.13
CA ILE A 59 3.85 -12.30 3.61
C ILE A 59 4.15 -12.35 5.11
N ALA A 60 3.19 -12.78 5.94
CA ALA A 60 3.34 -12.81 7.39
C ALA A 60 4.44 -13.77 7.87
N ASN A 61 4.65 -14.89 7.15
CA ASN A 61 5.71 -15.84 7.45
C ASN A 61 7.10 -15.33 7.01
N ASP A 62 7.15 -14.63 5.89
CA ASP A 62 8.42 -14.20 5.26
C ASP A 62 9.00 -12.93 5.89
N CYS A 63 8.17 -12.10 6.52
CA CYS A 63 8.61 -10.88 7.16
C CYS A 63 9.24 -11.12 8.54
N ASP A 64 10.24 -10.31 8.86
CA ASP A 64 10.78 -10.18 10.22
C ASP A 64 10.10 -9.05 10.99
N GLU A 65 9.61 -8.03 10.29
CA GLU A 65 8.82 -6.90 10.81
C GLU A 65 7.72 -6.53 9.81
N LEU A 66 6.54 -6.12 10.31
CA LEU A 66 5.41 -5.73 9.48
C LEU A 66 4.86 -4.35 9.82
N VAL A 67 4.72 -3.50 8.79
CA VAL A 67 4.06 -2.19 8.87
C VAL A 67 2.67 -2.22 8.21
N ARG A 68 1.69 -2.00 9.07
CA ARG A 68 0.30 -1.60 8.87
C ARG A 68 0.09 -0.23 8.23
N ILE A 69 -0.39 -0.09 6.99
CA ILE A 69 -1.11 1.14 6.59
C ILE A 69 -2.61 0.86 6.56
N ALA A 70 -3.33 1.36 7.56
CA ALA A 70 -4.76 1.17 7.74
C ALA A 70 -5.54 2.32 7.10
N ASP A 71 -6.47 1.97 6.20
CA ASP A 71 -7.55 2.86 5.78
C ASP A 71 -8.81 2.50 6.59
N PRO A 72 -9.30 3.38 7.48
CA PRO A 72 -10.50 3.12 8.29
C PRO A 72 -11.77 2.98 7.44
N ARG A 73 -11.76 3.41 6.18
CA ARG A 73 -12.87 3.26 5.23
C ARG A 73 -12.79 1.96 4.44
N SER A 74 -11.69 1.21 4.56
CA SER A 74 -11.53 -0.04 3.84
C SER A 74 -12.56 -1.06 4.31
N ARG A 75 -13.34 -1.59 3.36
CA ARG A 75 -14.29 -2.69 3.61
C ARG A 75 -13.61 -4.06 3.61
N THR A 76 -12.29 -4.11 3.42
CA THR A 76 -11.55 -5.37 3.30
C THR A 76 -10.63 -5.57 4.49
N TYR A 77 -10.61 -6.81 5.01
CA TYR A 77 -9.78 -7.16 6.17
C TYR A 77 -8.39 -7.72 5.81
N GLY A 78 -8.01 -7.74 4.53
CA GLY A 78 -6.79 -8.44 4.08
C GLY A 78 -5.51 -7.99 4.77
N SER A 79 -5.28 -6.68 4.88
CA SER A 79 -4.09 -6.15 5.57
C SER A 79 -4.14 -6.38 7.07
N GLY A 80 -5.33 -6.35 7.68
CA GLY A 80 -5.52 -6.68 9.10
C GLY A 80 -5.24 -8.14 9.41
N PHE A 81 -5.77 -9.05 8.58
CA PHE A 81 -5.48 -10.47 8.66
C PHE A 81 -3.96 -10.75 8.60
N THR A 82 -3.24 -10.05 7.72
CA THR A 82 -1.78 -10.22 7.58
C THR A 82 -1.05 -9.76 8.85
N ARG A 83 -1.43 -8.60 9.40
CA ARG A 83 -0.87 -8.06 10.66
C ARG A 83 -1.12 -9.03 11.82
N ASP A 84 -2.35 -9.52 11.97
CA ASP A 84 -2.69 -10.42 13.07
C ASP A 84 -1.88 -11.69 13.00
N ARG A 85 -1.71 -12.25 11.79
CA ARG A 85 -0.87 -13.43 11.62
C ARG A 85 0.60 -13.17 11.95
N ALA A 86 1.14 -12.02 11.57
CA ALA A 86 2.51 -11.64 11.94
C ALA A 86 2.67 -11.53 13.47
N ARG A 87 1.68 -10.96 14.17
CA ARG A 87 1.66 -10.91 15.65
C ARG A 87 1.61 -12.29 16.29
N GLU A 88 0.77 -13.19 15.78
CA GLU A 88 0.70 -14.58 16.24
C GLU A 88 2.02 -15.33 16.09
N LEU A 89 2.84 -14.94 15.11
CA LEU A 89 4.18 -15.47 14.86
C LEU A 89 5.27 -14.75 15.67
N GLY A 90 4.91 -13.82 16.56
CA GLY A 90 5.85 -13.06 17.39
C GLY A 90 6.61 -11.96 16.64
N ARG A 91 6.14 -11.55 15.46
CA ARG A 91 6.78 -10.49 14.68
C ARG A 91 6.36 -9.11 15.20
N PRO A 92 7.31 -8.15 15.34
CA PRO A 92 6.97 -6.75 15.59
C PRO A 92 6.03 -6.22 14.51
N THR A 93 5.00 -5.47 14.95
CA THR A 93 4.04 -4.84 14.04
C THR A 93 3.77 -3.40 14.43
N THR A 94 3.82 -2.50 13.44
CA THR A 94 3.51 -1.07 13.60
C THR A 94 2.31 -0.71 12.73
N GLU A 95 1.43 0.19 13.17
CA GLU A 95 0.24 0.58 12.39
C GLU A 95 0.11 2.09 12.26
N TYR A 96 -0.12 2.56 11.04
CA TYR A 96 -0.42 3.94 10.66
C TYR A 96 -1.81 4.00 10.06
N ALA A 97 -2.70 4.80 10.64
CA ALA A 97 -4.03 5.05 10.09
C ALA A 97 -4.01 6.29 9.18
N ILE A 98 -4.56 6.19 7.97
CA ILE A 98 -4.78 7.35 7.11
C ILE A 98 -6.16 7.93 7.41
N THR A 99 -6.19 9.13 7.99
CA THR A 99 -7.44 9.82 8.37
C THR A 99 -7.92 10.84 7.34
N GLY A 100 -7.14 11.09 6.27
CA GLY A 100 -7.46 12.04 5.20
C GLY A 100 -8.50 11.52 4.20
N ARG A 101 -9.29 12.43 3.62
CA ARG A 101 -10.08 12.14 2.40
C ARG A 101 -9.07 11.95 1.25
N PRO A 102 -9.20 10.94 0.37
CA PRO A 102 -8.35 10.88 -0.81
C PRO A 102 -8.50 12.22 -1.56
N ALA A 103 -7.37 12.85 -1.88
CA ALA A 103 -7.38 13.93 -2.85
C ALA A 103 -8.06 13.39 -4.11
N ALA A 104 -9.02 14.14 -4.66
CA ALA A 104 -9.70 13.75 -5.89
C ALA A 104 -8.67 13.34 -6.94
N PRO A 105 -8.92 12.31 -7.76
CA PRO A 105 -8.00 11.95 -8.82
C PRO A 105 -7.75 13.19 -9.67
N CYS A 106 -6.48 13.57 -9.81
CA CYS A 106 -6.06 14.59 -10.75
C CYS A 106 -6.42 14.03 -12.14
N ALA A 107 -7.49 14.55 -12.74
CA ALA A 107 -7.85 14.20 -14.10
C ALA A 107 -6.63 14.50 -15.00
N PRO A 108 -6.30 13.62 -15.97
CA PRO A 108 -5.28 13.97 -16.94
C PRO A 108 -5.73 15.25 -17.65
N ALA A 109 -4.80 16.19 -17.80
CA ALA A 109 -5.01 17.41 -18.57
C ALA A 109 -5.36 17.01 -20.01
N ALA A 110 -6.65 16.95 -20.31
CA ALA A 110 -7.12 16.89 -21.69
C ALA A 110 -6.66 18.18 -22.36
N ALA A 111 -5.80 18.01 -23.35
CA ALA A 111 -5.22 19.07 -24.15
C ALA A 111 -6.30 20.06 -24.60
N ALA A 112 -6.08 21.33 -24.28
CA ALA A 112 -6.75 22.44 -24.91
C ALA A 112 -6.40 22.43 -26.40
N LEU A 113 -7.34 22.02 -27.25
CA LEU A 113 -7.39 22.50 -28.63
C LEU A 113 -8.58 23.45 -28.76
N ARG A 114 -8.22 24.73 -28.75
CA ARG A 114 -9.06 25.83 -29.22
C ARG A 114 -9.44 25.59 -30.68
N GLY A 115 -10.68 25.87 -31.02
CA GLY A 115 -11.18 25.92 -32.39
C GLY A 115 -12.54 26.58 -32.43
N ASN A 116 -12.61 27.84 -31.99
CA ASN A 116 -13.77 28.70 -32.20
C ASN A 116 -13.73 29.19 -33.64
N SER A 117 -14.80 29.01 -34.41
CA SER A 117 -15.11 29.83 -35.58
C SER A 117 -16.60 29.80 -35.81
N ASP A 118 -17.22 30.93 -35.47
CA ASP A 118 -18.53 31.37 -35.93
C ASP A 118 -18.71 31.15 -37.44
N ALA A 119 -19.88 30.67 -37.84
CA ALA A 119 -20.59 31.15 -39.03
C ALA A 119 -22.02 30.58 -39.06
N ARG A 120 -22.99 31.45 -38.79
CA ARG A 120 -24.36 31.34 -39.30
C ARG A 120 -24.36 31.57 -40.83
N PRO A 121 -25.39 31.11 -41.52
CA PRO A 121 -26.51 32.00 -41.83
C PRO A 121 -27.83 31.56 -41.17
#